data_AF-A0A4V1X521-F1
#
_entry.id   AF-A0A4V1X521-F1
#
_cell.length_a   1.000
_cell.length_b   1.000
_cell.length_c   1.000
_cell.angle_alpha   90.00
_cell.angle_beta   90.00
_cell.angle_gamma   90.00
#
_symmetry.space_group_name_H-M   'P 1'
#
loop_
_entity.id
_entity.type
_entity.pdbx_description
1 polymer ?
#
loop_
_entity_poly.entity_id
_entity_poly.type
_entity_poly.pdbx_seq_one_letter_code
_entity_poly.pdbx_strand_id
1 'polypeptide(L)'
;MSNKNIVPRVNWDEGFPWKGYSLRYDITTAIPEYEKDNPRTWPLIRDAITMEYRPTVPPKYLAYDQTLIKSFKRLQGSPSRPSRTSQYLTNLFLYYPFNYNSHGQLREHPHIPPNDLEQWKDLMKQEVPTTAEEMRTEEAIYNGQGGDDVTGTTSPEAAIQEMMIMKIFDDTGADHVSAQRVIELEGEVEKMRQTVLQANERADSEEKKRTAVIDRGKKAYEDLVRERKELQAWRTNFLNEYNKMQKRAKTAEEDACKLRGDLASRDNDLEKGKATVEKLEAEVEQRRKDISTANQRIVRLEKQIFKLFEKAKKKEQGTDTQKRAAVDDVSEARRKKLKAEA
;
A
#
# COMPACT_ATOMS: atom_id res chain seq x y z
N MET A 1 35.42 16.08 21.11
CA MET A 1 34.70 15.07 20.29
C MET A 1 35.73 14.11 19.70
N SER A 2 35.41 12.83 19.53
CA SER A 2 36.39 11.83 19.04
C SER A 2 36.95 12.27 17.68
N ASN A 3 38.27 12.45 17.57
CA ASN A 3 39.01 12.75 16.32
C ASN A 3 39.00 11.59 15.32
N LYS A 4 38.13 10.60 15.51
CA LYS A 4 38.03 9.42 14.66
C LYS A 4 37.00 9.70 13.57
N ASN A 5 37.34 9.23 12.37
CA ASN A 5 36.42 9.22 11.24
C ASN A 5 35.10 8.56 11.64
N ILE A 6 33.99 9.15 11.20
CA ILE A 6 32.68 8.52 11.37
C ILE A 6 32.54 7.45 10.31
N VAL A 7 32.15 6.25 10.75
CA VAL A 7 31.77 5.14 9.89
C VAL A 7 30.28 4.87 10.06
N PRO A 8 29.64 4.25 9.06
CA PRO A 8 28.25 3.80 9.17
C PRO A 8 28.05 2.89 10.39
N ARG A 9 26.86 2.92 10.97
CA ARG A 9 26.58 2.30 12.26
C ARG A 9 26.62 0.77 12.22
N VAL A 10 25.92 0.19 11.24
CA VAL A 10 25.75 -1.25 11.05
C VAL A 10 25.57 -1.55 9.57
N ASN A 11 25.88 -2.79 9.15
CA ASN A 11 25.50 -3.26 7.82
C ASN A 11 23.99 -3.48 7.78
N TRP A 12 23.39 -3.13 6.64
CA TRP A 12 22.03 -3.50 6.32
C TRP A 12 22.05 -4.70 5.37
N ASP A 13 21.64 -5.85 5.87
CA ASP A 13 21.72 -7.14 5.15
C ASP A 13 20.38 -7.54 4.49
N GLU A 14 19.31 -6.78 4.72
CA GLU A 14 18.01 -7.02 4.11
C GLU A 14 17.90 -6.33 2.75
N GLY A 15 17.42 -7.06 1.74
CA GLY A 15 17.19 -6.45 0.44
C GLY A 15 16.03 -5.44 0.50
N PHE A 16 16.25 -4.24 -0.03
CA PHE A 16 15.29 -3.13 0.11
C PHE A 16 14.71 -2.65 -1.23
N PRO A 17 13.46 -2.14 -1.23
CA PRO A 17 12.88 -1.47 -2.38
C PRO A 17 13.41 -0.03 -2.51
N TRP A 18 13.83 0.36 -3.71
CA TRP A 18 14.42 1.67 -4.02
C TRP A 18 13.51 2.91 -3.84
N LYS A 19 12.29 2.75 -3.34
CA LYS A 19 11.39 3.85 -3.02
C LYS A 19 11.84 4.51 -1.72
N GLY A 20 12.43 5.70 -1.80
CA GLY A 20 13.02 6.40 -0.65
C GLY A 20 12.07 6.71 0.53
N TYR A 21 10.75 6.66 0.33
CA TYR A 21 9.79 6.72 1.45
C TYR A 21 9.68 5.37 2.18
N SER A 22 9.56 4.26 1.43
CA SER A 22 9.51 2.89 1.97
C SER A 22 10.81 2.56 2.70
N LEU A 23 11.96 2.82 2.08
CA LEU A 23 13.26 2.57 2.68
C LEU A 23 13.45 3.30 4.03
N ARG A 24 13.05 4.58 4.11
CA ARG A 24 13.15 5.32 5.37
C ARG A 24 12.20 4.79 6.43
N TYR A 25 11.01 4.35 6.04
CA TYR A 25 10.07 3.72 6.97
C TYR A 25 10.66 2.41 7.51
N ASP A 26 11.12 1.53 6.63
CA ASP A 26 11.70 0.23 6.99
C ASP A 26 12.93 0.39 7.89
N ILE A 27 13.82 1.34 7.57
CA ILE A 27 15.00 1.66 8.39
C ILE A 27 14.59 2.23 9.75
N THR A 28 13.60 3.12 9.81
CA THR A 28 13.15 3.68 11.10
C THR A 28 12.49 2.61 11.97
N THR A 29 11.84 1.61 11.36
CA THR A 29 11.27 0.47 12.06
C THR A 29 12.33 -0.50 12.57
N ALA A 30 13.35 -0.80 11.76
CA ALA A 30 14.40 -1.76 12.11
C ALA A 30 15.53 -1.17 12.97
N ILE A 31 15.77 0.13 12.85
CA ILE A 31 16.82 0.88 13.57
C ILE A 31 16.15 2.08 14.25
N PRO A 32 15.61 1.90 15.47
CA PRO A 32 14.87 2.96 16.18
C PRO A 32 15.68 4.22 16.45
N GLU A 33 17.01 4.10 16.54
CA GLU A 33 17.90 5.25 16.75
C GLU A 33 18.37 5.88 15.43
N TYR A 34 17.77 5.54 14.29
CA TYR A 34 18.00 6.22 13.03
C TYR A 34 17.51 7.67 13.09
N GLU A 35 18.42 8.59 12.77
CA GLU A 35 18.19 10.03 12.73
C GLU A 35 18.69 10.58 11.40
N LYS A 36 17.78 11.14 10.61
CA LYS A 36 18.09 11.71 9.28
C LYS A 36 19.21 12.75 9.35
N ASP A 37 19.25 13.56 10.40
CA ASP A 37 20.22 14.67 10.52
C ASP A 37 21.49 14.27 11.28
N ASN A 38 21.65 12.98 11.61
CA ASN A 38 22.81 12.45 12.33
C ASN A 38 23.42 11.23 11.60
N PRO A 39 24.49 11.42 10.81
CA PRO A 39 25.07 10.38 9.96
C PRO A 39 25.67 9.21 10.75
N ARG A 40 25.93 9.37 12.06
CA ARG A 40 26.39 8.29 12.94
C ARG A 40 25.35 7.19 13.13
N THR A 41 24.09 7.48 12.82
CA THR A 41 22.97 6.55 12.97
C THR A 41 22.65 5.80 11.67
N TRP A 42 23.23 6.23 10.55
CA TRP A 42 22.88 5.70 9.25
C TRP A 42 23.47 4.30 9.04
N PRO A 43 22.67 3.34 8.55
CA PRO A 43 23.18 2.03 8.18
C PRO A 43 23.96 2.08 6.86
N LEU A 44 24.89 1.14 6.67
CA LEU A 44 25.57 0.90 5.40
C LEU A 44 24.75 -0.02 4.52
N ILE A 45 24.29 0.52 3.40
CA ILE A 45 23.51 -0.18 2.40
C ILE A 45 24.42 -0.80 1.33
N ARG A 46 24.47 -2.13 1.24
CA ARG A 46 25.36 -2.84 0.32
C ARG A 46 24.69 -3.41 -0.92
N ASP A 47 23.45 -3.89 -0.76
CA ASP A 47 22.70 -4.54 -1.83
C ASP A 47 21.27 -4.02 -1.86
N ALA A 48 20.68 -3.97 -3.04
CA ALA A 48 19.40 -3.35 -3.28
C ALA A 48 18.56 -4.16 -4.27
N ILE A 49 17.32 -4.49 -3.88
CA ILE A 49 16.42 -5.25 -4.72
C ILE A 49 15.77 -4.30 -5.74
N THR A 50 16.16 -4.42 -7.01
CA THR A 50 15.50 -3.73 -8.11
C THR A 50 14.21 -4.45 -8.50
N MET A 51 13.09 -4.11 -7.85
CA MET A 51 11.77 -4.42 -8.38
C MET A 51 11.34 -3.33 -9.36
N GLU A 52 11.48 -3.64 -10.65
CA GLU A 52 10.73 -3.11 -11.80
C GLU A 52 10.84 -1.63 -12.19
N TYR A 53 11.50 -0.77 -11.44
CA TYR A 53 11.86 0.58 -11.89
C TYR A 53 13.34 0.83 -11.65
N ARG A 54 14.10 1.24 -12.68
CA ARG A 54 15.50 1.69 -12.50
C ARG A 54 15.49 3.02 -11.74
N PRO A 55 15.80 3.08 -10.44
CA PRO A 55 15.97 4.36 -9.77
C PRO A 55 17.11 5.11 -10.46
N THR A 56 16.91 6.40 -10.65
CA THR A 56 17.88 7.25 -11.33
C THR A 56 18.96 7.77 -10.39
N VAL A 57 18.67 7.86 -9.08
CA VAL A 57 19.62 8.14 -7.99
C VAL A 57 19.19 7.42 -6.69
N PRO A 58 20.13 7.02 -5.82
CA PRO A 58 19.84 6.48 -4.49
C PRO A 58 19.07 7.46 -3.57
N PRO A 59 18.35 6.97 -2.56
CA PRO A 59 17.75 7.84 -1.53
C PRO A 59 18.80 8.65 -0.73
N LYS A 60 18.50 9.93 -0.50
CA LYS A 60 19.35 10.84 0.30
C LYS A 60 19.33 10.47 1.79
N TYR A 61 20.38 10.87 2.52
CA TYR A 61 20.53 10.71 3.98
C TYR A 61 20.71 9.26 4.45
N LEU A 62 21.47 8.49 3.69
CA LEU A 62 21.87 7.12 4.01
C LEU A 62 23.30 6.88 3.57
N ALA A 63 23.96 5.89 4.18
CA ALA A 63 25.29 5.48 3.76
C ALA A 63 25.18 4.32 2.76
N TYR A 64 25.87 4.43 1.62
CA TYR A 64 25.87 3.39 0.61
C TYR A 64 27.26 2.80 0.43
N ASP A 65 27.29 1.52 0.11
CA ASP A 65 28.50 0.89 -0.36
C ASP A 65 28.96 1.56 -1.65
N GLN A 66 30.27 1.68 -1.78
CA GLN A 66 30.86 2.43 -2.86
C GLN A 66 30.73 1.70 -4.21
N THR A 67 30.72 0.36 -4.19
CA THR A 67 30.46 -0.44 -5.40
C THR A 67 29.05 -0.17 -5.93
N LEU A 68 28.09 -0.04 -5.02
CA LEU A 68 26.72 0.33 -5.33
C LEU A 68 26.64 1.74 -5.92
N ILE A 69 27.26 2.75 -5.28
CA ILE A 69 27.30 4.13 -5.83
C ILE A 69 27.96 4.20 -7.21
N LYS A 70 29.07 3.49 -7.42
CA LYS A 70 29.79 3.47 -8.71
C LYS A 70 28.93 2.89 -9.84
N SER A 71 27.97 2.01 -9.55
CA SER A 71 27.05 1.48 -10.56
C SER A 71 26.11 2.55 -11.16
N PHE A 72 25.93 3.71 -10.49
CA PHE A 72 24.97 4.74 -10.90
C PHE A 72 25.59 5.80 -11.81
N LYS A 73 25.41 5.63 -13.13
CA LYS A 73 25.90 6.55 -14.17
C LYS A 73 25.49 8.02 -13.97
N ARG A 74 24.33 8.31 -13.36
CA ARG A 74 23.87 9.70 -13.15
C ARG A 74 24.66 10.47 -12.09
N LEU A 75 25.28 9.77 -11.13
CA LEU A 75 26.07 10.39 -10.06
C LEU A 75 27.54 10.62 -10.47
N GLN A 76 27.97 10.10 -11.62
CA GLN A 76 29.36 10.21 -12.09
C GLN A 76 29.66 11.56 -12.76
N GLY A 77 28.66 12.41 -12.97
CA GLY A 77 28.80 13.70 -13.65
C GLY A 77 29.02 13.56 -15.18
N SER A 78 28.70 14.61 -15.94
CA SER A 78 29.01 14.68 -17.38
C SER A 78 30.22 15.59 -17.63
N PRO A 79 31.23 15.19 -18.42
CA PRO A 79 32.40 16.02 -18.74
C PRO A 79 32.04 17.29 -19.54
N SER A 80 30.88 17.33 -20.20
CA SER A 80 30.56 18.30 -21.25
C SER A 80 29.98 19.65 -20.79
N ARG A 81 29.73 19.87 -19.49
CA ARG A 81 29.15 21.14 -18.96
C ARG A 81 29.71 21.52 -17.57
N PRO A 82 30.87 22.19 -17.48
CA PRO A 82 31.59 22.39 -16.22
C PRO A 82 30.83 23.18 -15.14
N SER A 83 30.08 24.23 -15.49
CA SER A 83 29.48 25.17 -14.51
C SER A 83 28.26 24.61 -13.76
N ARG A 84 27.39 23.86 -14.44
CA ARG A 84 26.29 23.13 -13.76
C ARG A 84 26.80 21.87 -13.05
N THR A 85 27.87 21.26 -13.57
CA THR A 85 28.47 20.07 -12.96
C THR A 85 29.14 20.39 -11.63
N SER A 86 29.78 21.56 -11.45
CA SER A 86 30.41 21.92 -10.16
C SER A 86 29.38 22.06 -9.04
N GLN A 87 28.29 22.82 -9.23
CA GLN A 87 27.19 22.91 -8.25
C GLN A 87 26.51 21.55 -7.99
N TYR A 88 26.28 20.76 -9.04
CA TYR A 88 25.71 19.42 -8.89
C TYR A 88 26.62 18.49 -8.05
N LEU A 89 27.93 18.52 -8.28
CA LEU A 89 28.90 17.72 -7.55
C LEU A 89 29.03 18.19 -6.09
N THR A 90 29.01 19.50 -5.82
CA THR A 90 28.94 20.04 -4.45
C THR A 90 27.67 19.59 -3.73
N ASN A 91 26.54 19.50 -4.43
CA ASN A 91 25.29 19.00 -3.86
C ASN A 91 25.33 17.49 -3.54
N LEU A 92 26.21 16.70 -4.16
CA LEU A 92 26.36 15.28 -3.81
C LEU A 92 26.93 15.10 -2.39
N PHE A 93 27.83 15.99 -1.97
CA PHE A 93 28.39 15.96 -0.62
C PHE A 93 27.30 16.14 0.45
N LEU A 94 26.38 17.08 0.21
CA LEU A 94 25.25 17.36 1.11
C LEU A 94 24.39 16.12 1.34
N TYR A 95 24.16 15.32 0.30
CA TYR A 95 23.22 14.20 0.35
C TYR A 95 23.86 12.84 0.65
N TYR A 96 25.15 12.67 0.34
CA TYR A 96 25.90 11.42 0.48
C TYR A 96 27.30 11.65 1.07
N PRO A 97 27.42 12.21 2.29
CA PRO A 97 28.68 12.61 2.88
C PRO A 97 29.68 11.46 3.12
N PHE A 98 29.18 10.22 3.25
CA PHE A 98 30.02 9.01 3.33
C PHE A 98 30.68 8.64 2.00
N ASN A 99 30.11 9.06 0.88
CA ASN A 99 30.57 8.67 -0.45
C ASN A 99 31.37 9.78 -1.12
N TYR A 100 31.01 11.04 -0.90
CA TYR A 100 31.65 12.19 -1.53
C TYR A 100 32.32 13.11 -0.49
N ASN A 101 33.37 13.82 -0.90
CA ASN A 101 33.97 14.91 -0.12
C ASN A 101 33.37 16.27 -0.53
N SER A 102 33.74 17.34 0.19
CA SER A 102 33.26 18.71 -0.07
C SER A 102 33.65 19.28 -1.44
N HIS A 103 34.59 18.64 -2.13
CA HIS A 103 34.97 18.95 -3.51
C HIS A 103 34.21 18.10 -4.55
N GLY A 104 33.24 17.29 -4.11
CA GLY A 104 32.43 16.42 -4.98
C GLY A 104 33.17 15.18 -5.50
N GLN A 105 34.32 14.83 -4.91
CA GLN A 105 35.10 13.65 -5.28
C GLN A 105 34.65 12.43 -4.47
N LEU A 106 34.63 11.26 -5.10
CA LEU A 106 34.29 10.00 -4.46
C LEU A 106 35.43 9.57 -3.52
N ARG A 107 35.10 9.30 -2.25
CA ARG A 107 36.06 8.82 -1.22
C ARG A 107 36.51 7.40 -1.49
N GLU A 108 37.67 6.99 -1.01
CA GLU A 108 38.16 5.60 -1.13
C GLU A 108 37.43 4.61 -0.21
N HIS A 109 36.92 5.10 0.93
CA HIS A 109 36.23 4.31 1.93
C HIS A 109 34.99 5.07 2.43
N PRO A 110 33.91 4.37 2.83
CA PRO A 110 32.67 4.98 3.30
C PRO A 110 32.84 5.53 4.73
N HIS A 111 33.53 6.65 4.88
CA HIS A 111 33.72 7.34 6.15
C HIS A 111 33.71 8.86 5.98
N ILE A 112 33.40 9.58 7.06
CA ILE A 112 33.39 11.05 7.09
C ILE A 112 34.50 11.53 8.03
N PRO A 113 35.52 12.24 7.53
CA PRO A 113 36.51 12.91 8.36
C PRO A 113 35.87 13.95 9.29
N PRO A 114 36.43 14.22 10.48
CA PRO A 114 35.86 15.19 11.42
C PRO A 114 35.62 16.58 10.84
N ASN A 115 36.54 17.09 10.01
CA ASN A 115 36.41 18.42 9.39
C ASN A 115 35.25 18.47 8.39
N ASP A 116 35.13 17.43 7.55
CA ASP A 116 34.04 17.32 6.58
C ASP A 116 32.68 17.15 7.27
N LEU A 117 32.64 16.48 8.42
CA LEU A 117 31.42 16.36 9.21
C LEU A 117 30.90 17.72 9.68
N GLU A 118 31.77 18.56 10.24
CA GLU A 118 31.36 19.88 10.72
C GLU A 118 30.90 20.76 9.55
N GLN A 119 31.61 20.71 8.41
CA GLN A 119 31.18 21.38 7.19
C GLN A 119 29.82 20.88 6.70
N TRP A 120 29.59 19.56 6.70
CA TRP A 120 28.29 18.98 6.32
C TRP A 120 27.17 19.43 7.26
N LYS A 121 27.40 19.46 8.58
CA LYS A 121 26.41 19.96 9.55
C LYS A 121 26.08 21.42 9.31
N ASP A 122 27.08 22.25 9.01
CA ASP A 122 26.86 23.67 8.74
C ASP A 122 26.04 23.89 7.46
N LEU A 123 26.31 23.09 6.41
CA LEU A 123 25.48 23.08 5.19
C LEU A 123 24.04 22.58 5.43
N MET A 124 23.83 21.65 6.38
CA MET A 124 22.50 21.16 6.74
C MET A 124 21.70 22.15 7.62
N LYS A 125 22.39 23.01 8.38
CA LYS A 125 21.79 24.05 9.24
C LYS A 125 21.42 25.31 8.48
N GLN A 126 22.09 25.60 7.37
CA GLN A 126 21.59 26.58 6.42
C GLN A 126 20.25 26.03 5.92
N GLU A 127 19.15 26.74 6.21
CA GLU A 127 17.83 26.38 5.70
C GLU A 127 17.98 26.12 4.21
N VAL A 128 17.89 24.85 3.83
CA VAL A 128 17.91 24.46 2.42
C VAL A 128 16.73 25.19 1.82
N PRO A 129 16.93 26.08 0.84
CA PRO A 129 15.83 26.75 0.18
C PRO A 129 14.86 25.65 -0.24
N THR A 130 13.62 25.78 0.21
CA THR A 130 12.58 24.88 -0.24
C THR A 130 12.61 24.91 -1.77
N THR A 131 12.31 23.82 -2.47
CA THR A 131 12.28 23.78 -3.96
C THR A 131 11.44 24.89 -4.62
N ALA A 132 10.68 25.68 -3.83
CA ALA A 132 9.95 26.88 -4.21
C ALA A 132 10.76 28.21 -4.08
N GLU A 133 11.81 28.27 -3.26
CA GLU A 133 12.69 29.44 -3.06
C GLU A 133 13.88 29.47 -4.02
N GLU A 134 14.34 28.31 -4.53
CA GLU A 134 15.24 28.28 -5.70
C GLU A 134 14.58 28.88 -6.95
N MET A 135 13.24 28.85 -7.06
CA MET A 135 12.52 29.55 -8.13
C MET A 135 12.33 31.05 -7.86
N ARG A 136 12.35 31.50 -6.59
CA ARG A 136 12.22 32.93 -6.26
C ARG A 136 13.54 33.68 -6.31
N THR A 137 14.66 32.99 -6.10
CA THR A 137 16.00 33.59 -6.30
C THR A 137 16.36 33.74 -7.77
N GLU A 138 15.74 32.99 -8.69
CA GLU A 138 15.83 33.26 -10.14
C GLU A 138 15.01 34.50 -10.56
N GLU A 139 13.90 34.83 -9.88
CA GLU A 139 13.12 36.05 -10.18
C GLU A 139 13.65 37.32 -9.50
N ALA A 140 14.31 37.20 -8.34
CA ALA A 140 14.93 38.34 -7.66
C ALA A 140 16.26 38.81 -8.29
N ILE A 141 16.93 37.95 -9.07
CA ILE A 141 18.12 38.35 -9.86
C ILE A 141 17.71 39.07 -11.17
N TYR A 142 16.43 39.03 -11.55
CA TYR A 142 15.94 39.69 -12.77
C TYR A 142 15.19 41.01 -12.55
N ASN A 143 14.88 41.40 -11.31
CA ASN A 143 14.19 42.66 -11.03
C ASN A 143 14.71 43.32 -9.76
N GLY A 144 15.83 44.04 -9.85
CA GLY A 144 16.28 44.87 -8.74
C GLY A 144 17.71 45.41 -8.85
N GLN A 145 18.02 46.20 -9.88
CA GLN A 145 18.94 47.34 -9.76
C GLN A 145 18.89 48.21 -11.03
N GLY A 146 17.85 49.03 -11.10
CA GLY A 146 17.97 50.37 -11.66
C GLY A 146 18.24 51.32 -10.49
N GLY A 147 19.28 52.15 -10.61
CA GLY A 147 19.59 53.20 -9.64
C GLY A 147 21.09 53.39 -9.43
N ASP A 148 21.69 54.21 -10.31
CA ASP A 148 22.88 55.06 -10.14
C ASP A 148 23.95 54.65 -9.13
N ASP A 149 25.12 54.27 -9.64
CA ASP A 149 26.29 55.14 -9.44
C ASP A 149 27.31 54.98 -10.57
N VAL A 150 27.94 56.10 -10.86
CA VAL A 150 28.84 56.41 -11.97
C VAL A 150 30.07 55.51 -12.00
N THR A 151 30.39 54.94 -13.16
CA THR A 151 31.77 54.86 -13.69
C THR A 151 31.73 54.49 -15.17
N GLY A 152 32.29 55.38 -15.99
CA GLY A 152 32.21 55.33 -17.45
C GLY A 152 32.69 54.01 -18.04
N THR A 153 31.84 53.40 -18.85
CA THR A 153 32.24 52.36 -19.79
C THR A 153 31.89 52.87 -21.18
N THR A 154 32.92 53.31 -21.90
CA THR A 154 32.84 53.63 -23.32
C THR A 154 32.39 52.38 -24.07
N SER A 155 31.32 52.52 -24.87
CA SER A 155 30.87 51.48 -25.81
C SER A 155 32.06 50.98 -26.64
N PRO A 156 32.13 49.69 -27.04
CA PRO A 156 33.17 49.21 -27.95
C PRO A 156 33.34 50.10 -29.19
N GLU A 157 32.24 50.66 -29.72
CA GLU A 157 32.28 51.66 -30.80
C GLU A 157 33.00 52.96 -30.40
N ALA A 158 32.78 53.45 -29.18
CA ALA A 158 33.41 54.67 -28.65
C ALA A 158 34.89 54.45 -28.30
N ALA A 159 35.25 53.26 -27.80
CA ALA A 159 36.64 52.88 -27.56
C ALA A 159 37.43 52.70 -28.87
N ILE A 160 36.78 52.21 -29.94
CA ILE A 160 37.38 52.13 -31.28
C ILE A 160 37.56 53.54 -31.88
N GLN A 161 36.59 54.45 -31.69
CA GLN A 161 36.72 55.84 -32.12
C GLN A 161 37.80 56.59 -31.33
N GLU A 162 37.89 56.42 -30.00
CA GLU A 162 38.96 57.02 -29.21
C GLU A 162 40.34 56.47 -29.55
N MET A 163 40.48 55.15 -29.84
CA MET A 163 41.74 54.59 -30.33
C MET A 163 42.14 55.15 -31.70
N MET A 164 41.18 55.35 -32.61
CA MET A 164 41.42 55.99 -33.90
C MET A 164 41.89 57.44 -33.72
N ILE A 165 41.28 58.19 -32.80
CA ILE A 165 41.66 59.57 -32.52
C ILE A 165 43.04 59.64 -31.83
N MET A 166 43.34 58.78 -30.86
CA MET A 166 44.67 58.73 -30.19
C MET A 166 45.80 58.35 -31.16
N LYS A 167 45.58 57.41 -32.08
CA LYS A 167 46.59 57.03 -33.09
C LYS A 167 46.84 58.08 -34.17
N ILE A 168 45.90 59.01 -34.40
CA ILE A 168 46.07 60.10 -35.37
C ILE A 168 46.86 61.27 -34.76
N PHE A 169 46.86 61.42 -33.42
CA PHE A 169 47.52 62.54 -32.75
C PHE A 169 48.89 62.25 -32.14
N ASP A 170 49.26 60.99 -31.90
CA ASP A 170 50.59 60.65 -31.33
C ASP A 170 51.74 60.60 -32.36
N ASP A 171 51.45 60.65 -33.68
CA ASP A 171 52.47 60.73 -34.73
C ASP A 171 52.49 62.12 -35.41
N THR A 172 52.85 63.15 -34.63
CA THR A 172 53.51 64.34 -35.23
C THR A 172 55.00 64.05 -35.41
N GLY A 173 55.27 63.14 -36.33
CA GLY A 173 56.60 62.68 -36.72
C GLY A 173 56.54 61.93 -38.04
N ALA A 174 56.08 62.61 -39.10
CA ALA A 174 56.21 62.22 -40.50
C ALA A 174 56.25 60.71 -40.80
N ASP A 175 55.09 60.08 -40.90
CA ASP A 175 54.90 58.96 -41.83
C ASP A 175 53.46 58.99 -42.36
N HIS A 176 53.33 59.23 -43.66
CA HIS A 176 52.04 59.11 -44.33
C HIS A 176 51.56 57.67 -44.21
N VAL A 177 50.47 57.43 -43.46
CA VAL A 177 49.71 56.19 -43.62
C VAL A 177 49.31 56.13 -45.10
N SER A 178 49.91 55.20 -45.85
CA SER A 178 49.68 55.12 -47.28
C SER A 178 48.18 54.90 -47.53
N ALA A 179 47.62 55.52 -48.55
CA ALA A 179 46.21 55.30 -48.94
C ALA A 179 45.88 53.81 -49.09
N GLN A 180 46.89 53.01 -49.47
CA GLN A 180 46.81 51.55 -49.52
C GLN A 180 46.47 50.91 -48.17
N ARG A 181 47.06 51.40 -47.07
CA ARG A 181 46.81 50.88 -45.72
C ARG A 181 45.40 51.21 -45.23
N VAL A 182 44.86 52.37 -45.61
CA VAL A 182 43.47 52.75 -45.31
C VAL A 182 42.49 51.82 -46.04
N ILE A 183 42.72 51.57 -47.34
CA ILE A 183 41.89 50.65 -48.14
C ILE A 183 41.94 49.22 -47.59
N GLU A 184 43.09 48.74 -47.16
CA GLU A 184 43.24 47.43 -46.51
C GLU A 184 42.42 47.34 -45.21
N LEU A 185 42.51 48.37 -44.35
CA LEU A 185 41.77 48.43 -43.10
C LEU A 185 40.26 48.52 -43.31
N GLU A 186 39.80 49.30 -44.31
CA GLU A 186 38.37 49.34 -44.68
C GLU A 186 37.87 47.97 -45.15
N GLY A 187 38.69 47.25 -45.94
CA GLY A 187 38.39 45.87 -46.35
C GLY A 187 38.35 44.89 -45.17
N GLU A 188 39.23 45.04 -44.18
CA GLU A 188 39.21 44.25 -42.95
C GLU A 188 37.97 44.55 -42.09
N VAL A 189 37.61 45.83 -41.94
CA VAL A 189 36.40 46.24 -41.20
C VAL A 189 35.14 45.70 -41.86
N GLU A 190 35.04 45.73 -43.19
CA GLU A 190 33.87 45.18 -43.89
C GLU A 190 33.79 43.65 -43.75
N LYS A 191 34.91 42.93 -43.84
CA LYS A 191 34.95 41.49 -43.52
C LYS A 191 34.52 41.19 -42.08
N MET A 192 34.93 42.04 -41.14
CA MET A 192 34.54 41.92 -39.73
C MET A 192 33.04 42.13 -39.55
N ARG A 193 32.45 43.16 -40.19
CA ARG A 193 31.00 43.42 -40.17
C ARG A 193 30.20 42.24 -40.71
N GLN A 194 30.61 41.68 -41.85
CA GLN A 194 29.96 40.48 -42.42
C GLN A 194 30.05 39.27 -41.47
N THR A 195 31.20 39.11 -40.80
CA THR A 195 31.39 38.03 -39.82
C THR A 195 30.48 38.21 -38.61
N VAL A 196 30.32 39.44 -38.10
CA VAL A 196 29.43 39.76 -36.98
C VAL A 196 27.96 39.54 -37.36
N LEU A 197 27.54 39.96 -38.56
CA LEU A 197 26.17 39.71 -39.05
C LEU A 197 25.85 38.22 -39.11
N GLN A 198 26.74 37.41 -39.71
CA GLN A 198 26.56 35.96 -39.74
C GLN A 198 26.57 35.32 -38.35
N ALA A 199 27.37 35.84 -37.42
CA ALA A 199 27.39 35.37 -36.04
C ALA A 199 26.06 35.68 -35.31
N ASN A 200 25.49 36.87 -35.52
CA ASN A 200 24.20 37.25 -34.95
C ASN A 200 23.05 36.39 -35.51
N GLU A 201 22.99 36.15 -36.82
CA GLU A 201 21.96 35.27 -37.40
C GLU A 201 22.04 33.84 -36.84
N ARG A 202 23.26 33.33 -36.63
CA ARG A 202 23.47 32.03 -35.97
C ARG A 202 23.04 32.06 -34.51
N ALA A 203 23.34 33.14 -33.78
CA ALA A 203 22.93 33.31 -32.39
C ALA A 203 21.40 33.31 -32.26
N ASP A 204 20.69 34.09 -33.09
CA ASP A 204 19.22 34.17 -33.10
C ASP A 204 18.57 32.80 -33.43
N SER A 205 19.16 32.07 -34.39
CA SER A 205 18.70 30.72 -34.75
C SER A 205 18.85 29.74 -33.59
N GLU A 206 20.00 29.77 -32.89
CA GLU A 206 20.25 28.94 -31.73
C GLU A 206 19.40 29.34 -30.53
N GLU A 207 19.12 30.63 -30.33
CA GLU A 207 18.20 31.11 -29.30
C GLU A 207 16.78 30.59 -29.52
N LYS A 208 16.27 30.65 -30.76
CA LYS A 208 14.96 30.06 -31.13
C LYS A 208 14.89 28.56 -30.86
N LYS A 209 15.98 27.82 -31.12
CA LYS A 209 16.04 26.38 -30.79
C LYS A 209 16.04 26.16 -29.29
N ARG A 210 16.76 26.98 -28.52
CA ARG A 210 16.80 26.89 -27.05
C ARG A 210 15.45 27.16 -26.43
N THR A 211 14.75 28.21 -26.84
CA THR A 211 13.39 28.53 -26.34
C THR A 211 12.42 27.39 -26.65
N ALA A 212 12.43 26.85 -27.88
CA ALA A 212 11.60 25.69 -28.24
C ALA A 212 11.91 24.42 -27.43
N VAL A 213 13.15 24.22 -26.96
CA VAL A 213 13.50 23.12 -26.05
C VAL A 213 12.97 23.41 -24.63
N ILE A 214 13.08 24.64 -24.15
CA ILE A 214 12.59 25.06 -22.83
C ILE A 214 11.07 24.88 -22.77
N ASP A 215 10.32 25.32 -23.78
CA ASP A 215 8.86 25.21 -23.79
C ASP A 215 8.38 23.77 -23.83
N ARG A 216 9.06 22.91 -24.61
CA ARG A 216 8.81 21.46 -24.58
C ARG A 216 9.10 20.86 -23.20
N GLY A 217 10.15 21.32 -22.54
CA GLY A 217 10.49 20.91 -21.17
C GLY A 217 9.42 21.31 -20.16
N LYS A 218 8.91 22.55 -20.24
CA LYS A 218 7.82 23.04 -19.38
C LYS A 218 6.56 22.21 -19.57
N LYS A 219 6.15 21.97 -20.81
CA LYS A 219 4.97 21.15 -21.12
C LYS A 219 5.11 19.72 -20.58
N ALA A 220 6.26 19.08 -20.81
CA ALA A 220 6.51 17.73 -20.29
C ALA A 220 6.48 17.68 -18.75
N TYR A 221 6.96 18.72 -18.09
CA TYR A 221 6.89 18.82 -16.63
C TYR A 221 5.44 18.95 -16.14
N GLU A 222 4.63 19.79 -16.77
CA GLU A 222 3.21 19.94 -16.45
C GLU A 222 2.42 18.63 -16.62
N ASP A 223 2.70 17.89 -17.69
CA ASP A 223 2.10 16.58 -17.95
C ASP A 223 2.50 15.57 -16.86
N LEU A 224 3.78 15.51 -16.46
CA LEU A 224 4.24 14.65 -15.36
C LEU A 224 3.60 15.03 -14.01
N VAL A 225 3.39 16.31 -13.75
CA VAL A 225 2.71 16.77 -12.52
C VAL A 225 1.24 16.33 -12.53
N ARG A 226 0.57 16.37 -13.69
CA ARG A 226 -0.80 15.90 -13.86
C ARG A 226 -0.92 14.40 -13.64
N GLU A 227 -0.10 13.60 -14.31
CA GLU A 227 -0.07 12.14 -14.16
C GLU A 227 0.19 11.73 -12.70
N ARG A 228 1.08 12.45 -12.00
CA ARG A 228 1.34 12.21 -10.57
C ARG A 228 0.09 12.41 -9.72
N LYS A 229 -0.68 13.47 -9.97
CA LYS A 229 -1.93 13.74 -9.24
C LYS A 229 -2.97 12.65 -9.49
N GLU A 230 -3.10 12.20 -10.74
CA GLU A 230 -4.00 11.10 -11.11
C GLU A 230 -3.60 9.78 -10.45
N LEU A 231 -2.30 9.44 -10.46
CA LEU A 231 -1.77 8.26 -9.76
C LEU A 231 -2.00 8.33 -8.24
N GLN A 232 -1.89 9.51 -7.64
CA GLN A 232 -2.15 9.69 -6.21
C GLN A 232 -3.64 9.53 -5.88
N ALA A 233 -4.53 10.03 -6.74
CA ALA A 233 -5.97 9.82 -6.61
C ALA A 233 -6.32 8.34 -6.76
N TRP A 234 -5.75 7.67 -7.77
CA TRP A 234 -5.94 6.24 -7.99
C TRP A 234 -5.48 5.40 -6.79
N ARG A 235 -4.29 5.70 -6.25
CA ARG A 235 -3.75 5.01 -5.06
C ARG A 235 -4.67 5.17 -3.84
N THR A 236 -5.20 6.37 -3.63
CA THR A 236 -6.13 6.64 -2.52
C THR A 236 -7.43 5.86 -2.68
N ASN A 237 -8.00 5.84 -3.89
CA ASN A 237 -9.20 5.07 -4.19
C ASN A 237 -8.98 3.57 -4.01
N PHE A 238 -7.86 3.05 -4.50
CA PHE A 238 -7.50 1.64 -4.34
C PHE A 238 -7.40 1.25 -2.86
N LEU A 239 -6.72 2.06 -2.04
CA LEU A 239 -6.58 1.79 -0.61
C LEU A 239 -7.93 1.80 0.12
N ASN A 240 -8.83 2.73 -0.26
CA ASN A 240 -10.18 2.79 0.31
C ASN A 240 -11.01 1.57 -0.04
N GLU A 241 -11.00 1.12 -1.30
CA GLU A 241 -11.71 -0.09 -1.71
C GLU A 241 -11.13 -1.36 -1.08
N TYR A 242 -9.81 -1.45 -0.98
CA TYR A 242 -9.13 -2.55 -0.28
C TYR A 242 -9.60 -2.64 1.19
N ASN A 243 -9.63 -1.51 1.90
CA ASN A 243 -10.09 -1.46 3.29
C ASN A 243 -11.58 -1.82 3.43
N LYS A 244 -12.44 -1.41 2.49
CA LYS A 244 -13.86 -1.81 2.46
C LYS A 244 -13.99 -3.32 2.26
N MET A 245 -13.21 -3.90 1.34
CA MET A 245 -13.21 -5.33 1.07
C MET A 245 -12.76 -6.12 2.30
N GLN A 246 -11.71 -5.67 3.00
CA GLN A 246 -11.23 -6.32 4.21
C GLN A 246 -12.28 -6.32 5.34
N LYS A 247 -13.01 -5.21 5.51
CA LYS A 247 -14.13 -5.14 6.47
C LYS A 247 -15.25 -6.12 6.11
N ARG A 248 -15.63 -6.19 4.83
CA ARG A 248 -16.66 -7.14 4.36
C ARG A 248 -16.24 -8.59 4.58
N ALA A 249 -14.98 -8.92 4.30
CA ALA A 249 -14.45 -10.27 4.53
C ALA A 249 -14.54 -10.66 6.02
N LYS A 250 -14.14 -9.77 6.92
CA LYS A 250 -14.24 -10.01 8.36
C LYS A 250 -15.67 -10.23 8.83
N THR A 251 -16.61 -9.40 8.36
CA THR A 251 -18.04 -9.60 8.70
C THR A 251 -18.57 -10.93 8.17
N ALA A 252 -18.21 -11.31 6.94
CA ALA A 252 -18.61 -12.59 6.37
C ALA A 252 -18.04 -13.79 7.16
N GLU A 253 -16.82 -13.70 7.67
CA GLU A 253 -16.23 -14.72 8.55
C GLU A 253 -16.97 -14.82 9.89
N GLU A 254 -17.31 -13.69 10.50
CA GLU A 254 -18.09 -13.66 11.75
C GLU A 254 -19.49 -14.29 11.57
N ASP A 255 -20.16 -13.97 10.47
CA ASP A 255 -21.48 -14.54 10.15
C ASP A 255 -21.40 -16.04 9.83
N ALA A 256 -20.38 -16.48 9.09
CA ALA A 256 -20.14 -17.90 8.84
C ALA A 256 -19.88 -18.69 10.13
N CYS A 257 -19.19 -18.08 11.11
CA CYS A 257 -18.96 -18.68 12.42
C CYS A 257 -20.27 -18.85 13.20
N LYS A 258 -21.13 -17.84 13.20
CA LYS A 258 -22.47 -17.92 13.84
C LYS A 258 -23.34 -19.01 13.21
N LEU A 259 -23.44 -19.02 11.88
CA LEU A 259 -24.22 -20.03 11.15
C LEU A 259 -23.72 -21.46 11.44
N ARG A 260 -22.42 -21.66 11.60
CA ARG A 260 -21.85 -22.95 12.00
C ARG A 260 -22.29 -23.35 13.41
N GLY A 261 -22.33 -22.40 14.34
CA GLY A 261 -22.85 -22.62 15.69
C GLY A 261 -24.33 -23.01 15.69
N ASP A 262 -25.14 -22.28 14.92
CA ASP A 262 -26.58 -22.54 14.80
C ASP A 262 -26.85 -23.92 14.19
N LEU A 263 -26.11 -24.32 13.15
CA LEU A 263 -26.19 -25.65 12.55
C LEU A 263 -25.86 -26.76 13.57
N ALA A 264 -24.77 -26.60 14.32
CA ALA A 264 -24.39 -27.58 15.34
C ALA A 264 -25.47 -27.72 16.43
N SER A 265 -26.11 -26.61 16.82
CA SER A 265 -27.24 -26.65 17.77
C SER A 265 -28.44 -27.38 17.18
N ARG A 266 -28.80 -27.11 15.92
CA ARG A 266 -29.91 -27.78 15.23
C ARG A 266 -29.67 -29.27 15.09
N ASP A 267 -28.44 -29.69 14.76
CA ASP A 267 -28.08 -31.10 14.67
C ASP A 267 -28.26 -31.82 16.01
N ASN A 268 -27.86 -31.18 17.11
CA ASN A 268 -28.06 -31.73 18.45
C ASN A 268 -29.55 -31.86 18.81
N ASP A 269 -30.35 -30.84 18.50
CA ASP A 269 -31.80 -30.89 18.71
C ASP A 269 -32.47 -31.99 17.87
N LEU A 270 -32.00 -32.18 16.64
CA LEU A 270 -32.50 -33.21 15.73
C LEU A 270 -32.17 -34.62 16.24
N GLU A 271 -30.96 -34.85 16.75
CA GLU A 271 -30.59 -36.12 17.39
C GLU A 271 -31.41 -36.41 18.66
N LYS A 272 -31.62 -35.40 19.52
CA LYS A 272 -32.53 -35.53 20.68
C LYS A 272 -33.96 -35.85 20.25
N GLY A 273 -34.44 -35.22 19.17
CA GLY A 273 -35.74 -35.46 18.58
C GLY A 273 -35.89 -36.91 18.10
N LYS A 274 -34.90 -37.43 17.36
CA LYS A 274 -34.87 -38.84 16.92
C LYS A 274 -34.93 -39.81 18.09
N ALA A 275 -34.08 -39.63 19.11
CA ALA A 275 -34.09 -40.49 20.30
C ALA A 275 -35.44 -40.48 21.02
N THR A 276 -36.12 -39.33 21.04
CA THR A 276 -37.46 -39.21 21.64
C THR A 276 -38.51 -39.97 20.82
N VAL A 277 -38.45 -39.88 19.49
CA VAL A 277 -39.35 -40.62 18.59
C VAL A 277 -39.16 -42.12 18.76
N GLU A 278 -37.92 -42.62 18.73
CA GLU A 278 -37.62 -44.05 18.92
C GLU A 278 -38.19 -44.58 20.25
N LYS A 279 -38.06 -43.79 21.33
CA LYS A 279 -38.63 -44.14 22.63
C LYS A 279 -40.16 -44.23 22.57
N LEU A 280 -40.82 -43.25 21.96
CA LEU A 280 -42.28 -43.23 21.84
C LEU A 280 -42.80 -44.37 20.96
N GLU A 281 -42.08 -44.71 19.88
CA GLU A 281 -42.41 -45.87 19.03
C GLU A 281 -42.36 -47.17 19.83
N ALA A 282 -41.32 -47.36 20.64
CA ALA A 282 -41.22 -48.52 21.54
C ALA A 282 -42.36 -48.56 22.57
N GLU A 283 -42.72 -47.42 23.17
CA GLU A 283 -43.85 -47.32 24.10
C GLU A 283 -45.20 -47.65 23.42
N VAL A 284 -45.42 -47.17 22.20
CA VAL A 284 -46.64 -47.47 21.41
C VAL A 284 -46.73 -48.95 21.10
N GLU A 285 -45.63 -49.58 20.68
CA GLU A 285 -45.59 -51.01 20.37
C GLU A 285 -45.85 -51.85 21.64
N GLN A 286 -45.30 -51.44 22.79
CA GLN A 286 -45.59 -52.10 24.05
C GLN A 286 -47.08 -51.98 24.42
N ARG A 287 -47.67 -50.78 24.31
CA ARG A 287 -49.11 -50.59 24.57
C ARG A 287 -49.99 -51.42 23.64
N ARG A 288 -49.59 -51.60 22.37
CA ARG A 288 -50.30 -52.48 21.42
C ARG A 288 -50.33 -53.94 21.92
N LYS A 289 -49.20 -54.45 22.42
CA LYS A 289 -49.12 -55.80 23.01
C LYS A 289 -49.99 -55.94 24.27
N ASP A 290 -49.99 -54.92 25.13
CA ASP A 290 -50.80 -54.90 26.35
C ASP A 290 -52.31 -54.91 26.02
N ILE A 291 -52.74 -54.09 25.06
CA ILE A 291 -54.13 -54.07 24.56
C ILE A 291 -54.53 -55.43 23.98
N SER A 292 -53.68 -56.03 23.16
CA SER A 292 -53.93 -57.37 22.60
C SER A 292 -54.13 -58.42 23.71
N THR A 293 -53.28 -58.39 24.74
CA THR A 293 -53.38 -59.27 25.91
C THR A 293 -54.67 -59.04 26.70
N ALA A 294 -55.04 -57.77 26.92
CA ALA A 294 -56.28 -57.41 27.59
C ALA A 294 -57.51 -57.90 26.79
N ASN A 295 -57.53 -57.73 25.47
CA ASN A 295 -58.59 -58.22 24.60
C ASN A 295 -58.73 -59.75 24.67
N GLN A 296 -57.62 -60.50 24.67
CA GLN A 296 -57.66 -61.95 24.85
C GLN A 296 -58.25 -62.37 26.21
N ARG A 297 -58.00 -61.59 27.27
CA ARG A 297 -58.59 -61.82 28.60
C ARG A 297 -60.09 -61.54 28.59
N ILE A 298 -60.53 -60.44 27.99
CA ILE A 298 -61.95 -60.08 27.84
C ILE A 298 -62.71 -61.22 27.14
N VAL A 299 -62.23 -61.68 25.99
CA VAL A 299 -62.86 -62.79 25.25
C VAL A 299 -62.94 -64.07 26.09
N ARG A 300 -61.93 -64.35 26.92
CA ARG A 300 -61.97 -65.49 27.86
C ARG A 300 -63.03 -65.31 28.93
N LEU A 301 -63.13 -64.13 29.54
CA LEU A 301 -64.13 -63.82 30.56
C LEU A 301 -65.55 -63.85 29.98
N GLU A 302 -65.77 -63.29 28.78
CA GLU A 302 -67.05 -63.36 28.07
C GLU A 302 -67.49 -64.81 27.84
N LYS A 303 -66.58 -65.69 27.40
CA LYS A 303 -66.87 -67.13 27.29
C LYS A 303 -67.22 -67.78 28.63
N GLN A 304 -66.57 -67.38 29.72
CA GLN A 304 -66.89 -67.90 31.07
C GLN A 304 -68.26 -67.43 31.54
N ILE A 305 -68.57 -66.14 31.36
CA ILE A 305 -69.89 -65.55 31.67
C ILE A 305 -70.98 -66.27 30.90
N PHE A 306 -70.80 -66.49 29.59
CA PHE A 306 -71.76 -67.21 28.76
C PHE A 306 -72.02 -68.64 29.27
N LYS A 307 -70.95 -69.37 29.64
CA LYS A 307 -71.09 -70.71 30.25
C LYS A 307 -71.84 -70.69 31.57
N LEU A 308 -71.62 -69.67 32.42
CA LEU A 308 -72.35 -69.52 33.68
C LEU A 308 -73.82 -69.20 33.42
N PHE A 309 -74.10 -68.33 32.44
CA PHE A 309 -75.46 -67.97 32.04
C PHE A 309 -76.24 -69.20 31.54
N GLU A 310 -75.63 -70.01 30.67
CA GLU A 310 -76.20 -71.28 30.21
C GLU A 310 -76.47 -72.26 31.37
N LYS A 311 -75.54 -72.37 32.33
CA LYS A 311 -75.75 -73.20 33.53
C LYS A 311 -76.90 -72.69 34.40
N ALA A 312 -77.02 -71.37 34.59
CA ALA A 312 -78.10 -70.76 35.36
C ALA A 312 -79.46 -71.03 34.70
N LYS A 313 -79.57 -70.81 33.38
CA LYS A 313 -80.77 -71.08 32.60
C LYS A 313 -81.22 -72.55 32.68
N LYS A 314 -80.28 -73.50 32.59
CA LYS A 314 -80.57 -74.94 32.76
C LYS A 314 -81.05 -75.28 34.17
N LYS A 315 -80.49 -74.65 35.20
CA LYS A 315 -80.97 -74.83 36.58
C LYS A 315 -82.40 -74.33 36.72
N GLU A 316 -82.71 -73.16 36.17
CA GLU A 316 -84.05 -72.56 36.19
C GLU A 316 -85.09 -73.48 35.53
N GLN A 317 -84.78 -74.02 34.33
CA GLN A 317 -85.61 -75.01 33.65
C GLN A 317 -85.76 -76.32 34.44
N GLY A 318 -84.70 -76.79 35.09
CA GLY A 318 -84.70 -78.00 35.92
C GLY A 318 -85.55 -77.85 37.19
N THR A 319 -85.53 -76.67 37.82
CA THR A 319 -86.41 -76.35 38.96
C THR A 319 -87.88 -76.24 38.57
N ASP A 320 -88.20 -75.77 37.35
CA ASP A 320 -89.58 -75.77 36.85
C ASP A 320 -90.09 -77.17 36.51
N THR A 321 -89.22 -78.06 36.02
CA THR A 321 -89.59 -79.47 35.79
C THR A 321 -89.75 -80.23 37.12
N GLN A 322 -88.91 -79.97 38.12
CA GLN A 322 -89.07 -80.54 39.46
C GLN A 322 -90.30 -80.00 40.20
N LYS A 323 -90.66 -78.72 40.03
CA LYS A 323 -91.93 -78.20 40.57
C LYS A 323 -93.14 -78.84 39.90
N ARG A 324 -93.12 -79.09 38.59
CA ARG A 324 -94.21 -79.83 37.91
C ARG A 324 -94.28 -81.29 38.37
N ALA A 325 -93.14 -81.98 38.47
CA ALA A 325 -93.09 -83.35 38.98
C ALA A 325 -93.58 -83.44 40.44
N ALA A 326 -93.20 -82.50 41.32
CA ALA A 326 -93.69 -82.46 42.70
C ALA A 326 -95.19 -82.13 42.81
N VAL A 327 -95.75 -81.33 41.89
CA VAL A 327 -97.20 -81.07 41.81
C VAL A 327 -97.95 -82.32 41.33
N ASP A 328 -97.39 -83.07 40.39
CA ASP A 328 -97.97 -84.34 39.92
C ASP A 328 -97.90 -85.43 41.01
N ASP A 329 -96.77 -85.55 41.72
CA ASP A 329 -96.60 -86.51 42.83
C ASP A 329 -97.52 -86.20 44.03
N VAL A 330 -97.69 -84.92 44.38
CA VAL A 330 -98.65 -84.49 45.42
C VAL A 330 -100.10 -84.74 44.98
N SER A 331 -100.39 -84.59 43.69
CA SER A 331 -101.71 -84.89 43.12
C SER A 331 -101.99 -86.40 43.11
N GLU A 332 -100.97 -87.23 42.84
CA GLU A 332 -101.06 -88.69 42.85
C GLU A 332 -101.18 -89.25 44.28
N ALA A 333 -100.45 -88.67 45.24
CA ALA A 333 -100.57 -88.98 46.66
C ALA A 333 -101.96 -88.62 47.24
N ARG A 334 -102.54 -87.47 46.83
CA ARG A 334 -103.93 -87.11 47.18
C ARG A 334 -104.95 -88.08 46.59
N ARG A 335 -104.73 -88.55 45.36
CA ARG A 335 -105.58 -89.55 44.68
C ARG A 335 -105.55 -90.92 45.36
N LYS A 336 -104.40 -91.35 45.89
CA LYS A 336 -104.26 -92.60 46.66
C LYS A 336 -104.93 -92.51 48.04
N LYS A 337 -104.88 -91.35 48.70
CA LYS A 337 -105.54 -91.14 50.01
C LYS A 337 -107.07 -91.18 49.91
N LEU A 338 -107.66 -90.62 48.86
CA LEU A 338 -109.11 -90.66 48.59
C LEU A 338 -109.65 -92.06 48.20
N LYS A 339 -108.78 -93.00 47.80
CA LYS A 339 -109.16 -94.40 47.52
C LYS A 339 -109.05 -95.35 48.72
N ALA A 340 -108.49 -94.88 49.84
CA ALA A 340 -108.37 -95.66 51.07
C ALA A 340 -109.46 -95.30 52.11
N GLU A 341 -110.27 -94.27 51.82
CA GLU A 341 -111.39 -93.79 52.66
C GLU A 341 -112.77 -94.03 52.01
N ALA A 342 -112.83 -94.84 50.94
CA ALA A 342 -114.05 -95.37 50.32
C ALA A 342 -114.00 -96.89 50.34
#